data_AF-A0A352ASD7-F1
#
_entry.id   AF-A0A352ASD7-F1
#
_cell.length_a   1.000
_cell.length_b   1.000
_cell.length_c   1.000
_cell.angle_alpha   90.00
_cell.angle_beta   90.00
_cell.angle_gamma   90.00
#
_symmetry.space_group_name_H-M   'P 1'
#
loop_
_entity.id
_entity.type
_entity.pdbx_description
1 polymer ?
#
loop_
_entity_poly.entity_id
_entity_poly.type
_entity_poly.pdbx_seq_one_letter_code
_entity_poly.pdbx_strand_id
1 'polypeptide(L)' 'MTKQVIVCVDDETTVLRSLRAELQQAIGSDYYIEIAEGGEEALELISELLDEADEVPLVIS' A
#
# COMPACT_ATOMS: atom_id res chain seq x y z
N MET A 1 7.96 9.15 13.34
CA MET A 1 8.05 7.68 13.46
C MET A 1 7.98 7.14 12.06
N THR A 2 8.87 6.24 11.69
CA THR A 2 8.84 5.55 10.39
C THR A 2 7.62 4.64 10.33
N LYS A 3 6.72 4.85 9.37
CA LYS A 3 5.56 3.97 9.15
C LYS A 3 5.99 2.79 8.28
N GLN A 4 5.39 1.63 8.54
CA GLN A 4 5.51 0.48 7.64
C GLN A 4 4.26 0.41 6.76
N VAL A 5 4.44 0.47 5.44
CA VAL A 5 3.37 0.63 4.46
C VAL A 5 3.36 -0.54 3.48
N ILE A 6 2.23 -1.25 3.40
CA ILE A 6 1.98 -2.25 2.36
C ILE A 6 1.29 -1.54 1.21
N VAL A 7 1.80 -1.70 -0.01
CA VAL A 7 1.22 -1.11 -1.23
C VAL A 7 0.56 -2.21 -2.05
N CYS A 8 -0.73 -2.05 -2.34
CA CYS A 8 -1.47 -2.96 -3.23
C CYS A 8 -1.63 -2.30 -4.60
N VAL A 9 -1.31 -3.02 -5.68
CA VAL A 9 -1.31 -2.50 -7.05
C VAL A 9 -2.16 -3.40 -7.95
N ASP A 10 -3.20 -2.85 -8.56
CA ASP A 10 -4.13 -3.60 -9.43
C ASP A 10 -4.95 -2.60 -10.26
N ASP A 11 -5.36 -2.92 -11.48
CA ASP A 11 -6.16 -2.02 -12.32
C ASP A 11 -7.66 -1.98 -11.94
N GLU A 12 -8.09 -2.84 -11.02
CA GLU A 12 -9.46 -2.91 -10.51
C GLU A 12 -9.60 -2.32 -9.09
N THR A 13 -10.09 -1.08 -8.98
CA THR A 13 -10.33 -0.40 -7.68
C THR A 13 -11.17 -1.22 -6.70
N THR A 14 -12.13 -2.02 -7.19
CA THR A 14 -13.00 -2.85 -6.34
C THR A 14 -12.21 -3.96 -5.65
N VAL A 15 -11.25 -4.56 -6.34
CA VAL A 15 -10.33 -5.56 -5.79
C VAL A 15 -9.45 -4.92 -4.74
N LEU A 16 -8.80 -3.79 -5.07
CA LEU A 16 -7.95 -3.03 -4.15
C LEU A 16 -8.64 -2.65 -2.84
N ARG A 17 -9.87 -2.14 -2.92
CA ARG A 17 -10.64 -1.76 -1.73
C ARG A 17 -10.99 -2.95 -0.86
N SER A 18 -11.32 -4.08 -1.48
CA SER A 18 -11.65 -5.32 -0.75
C SER A 18 -10.42 -5.86 -0.05
N LEU A 19 -9.31 -5.99 -0.78
CA LEU A 19 -8.02 -6.46 -0.25
C LEU A 19 -7.53 -5.57 0.90
N ARG A 20 -7.63 -4.24 0.76
CA ARG A 20 -7.28 -3.31 1.83
C ARG A 20 -8.08 -3.57 3.11
N ALA A 21 -9.39 -3.75 3.01
CA ALA A 21 -10.25 -4.00 4.17
C ALA A 21 -9.93 -5.35 4.83
N GLU A 22 -9.68 -6.39 4.03
CA GLU A 22 -9.29 -7.71 4.52
C GLU A 22 -7.94 -7.69 5.24
N LEU A 23 -6.94 -7.05 4.65
CA LEU A 23 -5.62 -6.90 5.25
C LEU A 23 -5.70 -6.10 6.56
N GLN A 24 -6.40 -4.96 6.58
CA GLN A 24 -6.60 -4.16 7.80
C GLN A 24 -7.24 -4.99 8.93
N GLN A 25 -8.19 -5.87 8.59
CA GLN A 25 -8.81 -6.75 9.58
C GLN A 25 -7.86 -7.85 10.06
N ALA A 26 -7.03 -8.39 9.16
CA ALA A 26 -6.16 -9.53 9.46
C ALA A 26 -4.90 -9.17 10.25
N ILE A 27 -4.26 -8.04 9.94
CA ILE A 27 -2.96 -7.65 10.51
C ILE A 27 -3.05 -6.49 11.52
N GLY A 28 -4.23 -5.90 11.69
CA GLY A 28 -4.44 -4.82 12.66
C GLY A 28 -3.77 -3.51 12.27
N SER A 29 -3.25 -2.78 13.27
CA SER A 29 -2.72 -1.42 13.11
C SER A 29 -1.20 -1.33 13.01
N ASP A 30 -0.51 -2.47 12.87
CA ASP A 30 0.96 -2.51 12.79
C ASP A 30 1.47 -2.03 11.42
N TYR A 31 0.62 -2.10 10.40
CA TYR A 31 0.91 -1.69 9.03
C TYR A 31 -0.13 -0.71 8.50
N TYR A 32 0.34 0.26 7.72
CA TYR A 32 -0.49 1.10 6.87
C TYR A 32 -0.69 0.42 5.53
N ILE A 33 -1.84 0.67 4.91
CA ILE A 33 -2.18 0.07 3.61
C ILE A 33 -2.58 1.18 2.67
N GLU A 34 -1.78 1.32 1.62
CA GLU A 34 -2.03 2.20 0.48
C GLU A 34 -2.30 1.37 -0.77
N ILE A 35 -2.98 2.00 -1.73
CA ILE A 35 -3.41 1.35 -2.98
C ILE A 35 -2.99 2.21 -4.17
N ALA A 36 -2.72 1.59 -5.31
CA ALA A 36 -2.42 2.26 -6.57
C ALA A 36 -3.07 1.50 -7.74
N GLU A 37 -3.65 2.22 -8.70
CA GLU A 37 -4.39 1.67 -9.85
C GLU A 37 -3.49 1.37 -11.06
N GLY A 38 -2.24 0.99 -10.80
CA GLY A 38 -1.27 0.64 -11.83
C GLY A 38 0.18 0.92 -11.44
N GLY A 39 1.10 0.50 -12.31
CA GLY A 39 2.53 0.58 -12.03
C GLY A 39 3.09 2.00 -11.93
N GLU A 40 2.58 2.94 -12.73
CA GLU A 40 3.04 4.34 -12.70
C GLU A 40 2.64 5.02 -11.39
N GLU A 41 1.37 4.94 -11.01
CA GLU A 41 0.87 5.43 -9.73
C GLU A 41 1.58 4.76 -8.54
N ALA A 42 1.84 3.45 -8.61
CA ALA A 42 2.55 2.73 -7.56
C ALA A 42 3.98 3.24 -7.38
N LEU A 43 4.69 3.53 -8.48
CA LEU A 43 6.05 4.06 -8.43
C LEU A 43 6.09 5.48 -7.87
N GLU A 44 5.12 6.34 -8.25
CA GLU A 44 4.98 7.68 -7.68
C GLU A 44 4.71 7.61 -6.16
N LEU A 45 3.72 6.81 -5.75
CA LEU A 45 3.37 6.60 -4.34
C LEU A 45 4.57 6.08 -3.52
N ILE A 46 5.29 5.07 -4.03
CA ILE A 46 6.46 4.52 -3.33
C ILE A 46 7.56 5.58 -3.21
N SER A 47 7.78 6.40 -4.23
CA SER A 47 8.76 7.49 -4.16
C SER A 47 8.41 8.48 -3.05
N GLU A 48 7.14 8.89 -2.95
CA GLU A 48 6.66 9.80 -1.91
C GLU A 48 6.85 9.20 -0.50
N LEU A 49 6.51 7.93 -0.32
CA LEU A 49 6.69 7.23 0.96
C LEU A 49 8.16 7.17 1.39
N LEU A 50 9.06 6.84 0.45
CA LEU A 50 10.49 6.79 0.73
C LEU A 50 11.08 8.18 1.04
N ASP A 51 10.59 9.23 0.38
CA ASP A 51 10.97 10.62 0.66
C ASP A 51 10.50 11.08 2.05
N GLU A 52 9.39 10.55 2.55
CA GLU A 52 8.92 10.74 3.94
C GLU A 52 9.67 9.87 4.97
N ALA A 53 10.65 9.08 4.53
CA ALA A 53 11.37 8.08 5.32
C ALA A 53 10.45 7.00 5.93
N ASP A 54 9.32 6.71 5.27
CA ASP A 54 8.50 5.54 5.52
C ASP A 54 9.10 4.30 4.81
N GLU A 55 8.74 3.11 5.29
CA GLU A 55 9.24 1.84 4.77
C GLU A 55 8.15 1.11 3.99
N VAL A 56 8.50 0.53 2.84
CA VAL A 56 7.61 -0.31 2.03
C VAL A 56 8.08 -1.77 2.07
N PRO A 57 7.77 -2.52 3.14
CA PRO A 57 8.24 -3.90 3.30
C PRO A 57 7.58 -4.90 2.33
N LEU A 58 6.43 -4.55 1.74
CA LEU A 58 5.68 -5.44 0.85
C LEU A 58 4.91 -4.66 -0.20
N VAL A 59 4.96 -5.18 -1.44
CA VAL A 59 4.09 -4.78 -2.55
C VAL A 59 3.31 -6.02 -3.00
N ILE A 60 2.00 -5.88 -3.16
CA ILE A 60 1.09 -6.92 -3.66
C ILE A 60 0.59 -6.49 -5.04
N SER A 61 0.66 -7.39 -6.03
CA SER A 61 0.20 -7.20 -7.41
C SER A 61 -0.71 -8.33 -7.85
#